data_AF-A0A2G2Y7V0-F1
#
_entry.id   AF-A0A2G2Y7V0-F1
#
_cell.length_a   1.000
_cell.length_b   1.000
_cell.length_c   1.000
_cell.angle_alpha   90.00
_cell.angle_beta   90.00
_cell.angle_gamma   90.00
#
_symmetry.space_group_name_H-M   'P 1'
#
loop_
_entity.id
_entity.type
_entity.pdbx_description
1 polymer ?
#
loop_
_entity_poly.entity_id
_entity_poly.type
_entity_poly.pdbx_seq_one_letter_code
_entity_poly.pdbx_strand_id
1 'polypeptide(L)'
;MRKSNEKEECSKIASPVVSDYKSEQEKVEELAEVIAICLIVRKFYENKRIDIENYPNYKLNDKMNPFGVSVVENVPQQSSSGLDCGLYMITYVKFLTFGEGFPSVDFDPDLIRIR
;
A
#
# COMPACT_ATOMS: atom_id res chain seq x y z
N MET A 1 -49.59 -36.61 -32.15
CA MET A 1 -49.61 -35.35 -31.37
C MET A 1 -48.17 -35.05 -31.00
N ARG A 2 -47.40 -34.16 -31.66
CA ARG A 2 -47.42 -32.68 -31.75
C ARG A 2 -47.33 -31.95 -30.40
N LYS A 3 -46.14 -31.36 -30.20
CA LYS A 3 -45.74 -30.12 -29.46
C LYS A 3 -45.74 -30.19 -27.93
N SER A 4 -44.80 -29.57 -27.21
CA SER A 4 -43.77 -28.57 -27.56
C SER A 4 -42.69 -28.53 -26.47
N ASN A 5 -41.45 -28.30 -26.89
CA ASN A 5 -40.35 -27.87 -26.03
C ASN A 5 -40.61 -26.43 -25.59
N GLU A 6 -40.67 -26.17 -24.29
CA GLU A 6 -40.66 -24.81 -23.77
C GLU A 6 -39.31 -24.61 -23.08
N LYS A 7 -38.49 -23.76 -23.71
CA LYS A 7 -37.19 -23.32 -23.20
C LYS A 7 -37.48 -22.48 -21.97
N GLU A 8 -37.19 -22.99 -20.78
CA GLU A 8 -37.16 -22.15 -19.60
C GLU A 8 -35.92 -21.25 -19.72
N GLU A 9 -36.23 -20.01 -20.07
CA GLU A 9 -35.33 -18.90 -20.26
C GLU A 9 -34.54 -18.68 -18.96
N CYS A 10 -33.24 -19.05 -18.97
CA CYS A 10 -32.33 -18.66 -17.89
C CYS A 10 -32.30 -17.14 -17.82
N SER A 11 -33.03 -16.58 -16.86
CA SER A 11 -32.99 -15.19 -16.46
C SER A 11 -31.57 -14.86 -16.01
N LYS A 12 -30.75 -14.41 -16.95
CA LYS A 12 -29.44 -13.83 -16.66
C LYS A 12 -29.69 -12.46 -16.03
N ILE A 13 -29.86 -12.44 -14.72
CA ILE A 13 -29.65 -11.24 -13.92
C ILE A 13 -28.16 -10.90 -13.98
N ALA A 14 -27.78 -10.15 -15.01
CA ALA A 14 -26.55 -9.38 -14.96
C ALA A 14 -26.83 -8.21 -14.00
N SER A 15 -26.36 -8.35 -12.77
CA SER A 15 -26.25 -7.21 -11.87
C SER A 15 -24.97 -6.47 -12.27
N PRO A 16 -25.01 -5.24 -12.79
CA PRO A 16 -23.80 -4.46 -13.00
C PRO A 16 -23.45 -3.81 -11.67
N VAL A 17 -23.06 -4.62 -10.68
CA VAL A 17 -22.24 -4.10 -9.59
C VAL A 17 -20.81 -4.21 -10.10
N VAL A 18 -20.42 -3.22 -10.89
CA VAL A 18 -19.02 -2.86 -11.01
C VAL A 18 -18.60 -2.56 -9.58
N SER A 19 -17.92 -3.49 -8.93
CA SER A 19 -17.41 -3.25 -7.59
C SER A 19 -16.37 -2.14 -7.72
N ASP A 20 -16.64 -0.99 -7.11
CA ASP A 20 -15.66 0.09 -6.89
C ASP A 20 -14.56 -0.34 -5.89
N TYR A 21 -14.06 -1.58 -6.02
CA TYR A 21 -13.04 -2.12 -5.16
C TYR A 21 -11.69 -1.61 -5.66
N LYS A 22 -11.23 -0.53 -5.04
CA LYS A 22 -9.88 0.01 -5.23
C LYS A 22 -8.87 -1.00 -4.69
N SER A 23 -7.90 -1.37 -5.52
CA SER A 23 -6.81 -2.27 -5.12
C SER A 23 -5.97 -1.66 -4.00
N GLU A 24 -5.27 -2.50 -3.23
CA GLU A 24 -4.35 -2.01 -2.20
C GLU A 24 -3.23 -1.14 -2.80
N GLN A 25 -2.78 -1.46 -4.02
CA GLN A 25 -1.82 -0.65 -4.75
C GLN A 25 -2.35 0.76 -5.03
N GLU A 26 -3.55 0.88 -5.59
CA GLU A 26 -4.13 2.19 -5.91
C GLU A 26 -4.36 3.04 -4.65
N LYS A 27 -4.64 2.41 -3.49
CA LYS A 27 -4.76 3.12 -2.20
C LYS A 27 -3.40 3.67 -1.74
N VAL A 28 -2.34 2.89 -1.88
CA VAL A 28 -0.98 3.32 -1.50
C VAL A 28 -0.48 4.41 -2.45
N GLU A 29 -0.79 4.31 -3.75
CA GLU A 29 -0.49 5.36 -4.73
C GLU A 29 -1.21 6.67 -4.40
N GLU A 30 -2.49 6.64 -4.05
CA GLU A 30 -3.23 7.83 -3.61
C GLU A 30 -2.60 8.48 -2.36
N LEU A 31 -2.20 7.67 -1.37
CA LEU A 31 -1.51 8.17 -0.19
C LEU A 31 -0.16 8.81 -0.54
N ALA A 32 0.60 8.22 -1.46
CA ALA A 32 1.87 8.76 -1.92
C ALA A 32 1.70 10.14 -2.59
N GLU A 33 0.67 10.29 -3.44
CA GLU A 33 0.32 11.57 -4.06
C GLU A 33 -0.06 12.63 -3.02
N VAL A 34 -0.91 12.28 -2.05
CA VAL A 34 -1.31 13.20 -0.98
C VAL A 34 -0.11 13.66 -0.16
N ILE A 35 0.80 12.76 0.20
CA ILE A 35 2.03 13.09 0.92
C ILE A 35 2.90 14.04 0.09
N ALA A 36 3.08 13.76 -1.20
CA ALA A 36 3.87 14.58 -2.10
C ALA A 36 3.34 16.01 -2.19
N ILE A 37 2.04 16.16 -2.42
CA ILE A 37 1.35 17.46 -2.44
C ILE A 37 1.53 18.19 -1.11
N CYS A 38 1.36 17.50 0.01
CA CYS A 38 1.52 18.09 1.34
C CYS A 38 2.94 18.66 1.54
N LEU A 39 3.97 17.94 1.12
CA LEU A 39 5.36 18.41 1.24
C LEU A 39 5.63 19.65 0.37
N ILE A 40 5.09 19.68 -0.85
CA ILE A 40 5.21 20.81 -1.77
C ILE A 40 4.50 22.05 -1.22
N VAL A 41 3.22 21.91 -0.83
CA VAL A 41 2.40 23.03 -0.32
C VAL A 41 2.99 23.63 0.95
N ARG A 42 3.60 22.79 1.81
CA ARG A 42 4.27 23.25 3.03
C ARG A 42 5.66 23.85 2.79
N LYS A 43 6.11 23.93 1.54
CA LYS A 43 7.48 24.35 1.17
C LYS A 43 8.53 23.57 1.97
N PHE A 44 8.26 22.29 2.26
CA PHE A 44 9.05 21.50 3.19
C PHE A 44 10.53 21.48 2.78
N TYR A 45 10.78 21.28 1.50
CA TYR A 45 12.13 21.16 0.95
C TYR A 45 12.90 22.49 0.96
N GLU A 46 12.24 23.61 0.62
CA GLU A 46 12.81 24.96 0.78
C GLU A 46 13.18 25.22 2.24
N ASN A 47 12.26 24.92 3.16
CA ASN A 47 12.45 25.12 4.60
C ASN A 47 13.58 24.25 5.17
N LYS A 48 13.82 23.06 4.59
CA LYS A 48 14.91 22.15 4.97
C LYS A 48 16.19 22.36 4.16
N ARG A 49 16.20 23.30 3.20
CA ARG A 49 17.32 23.55 2.28
C ARG A 49 17.74 22.30 1.49
N ILE A 50 16.76 21.51 1.07
CA ILE A 50 16.96 20.31 0.24
C ILE A 50 16.78 20.70 -1.23
N ASP A 51 17.85 20.59 -2.02
CA ASP A 51 17.85 20.86 -3.46
C ASP A 51 17.35 19.64 -4.25
N ILE A 52 16.03 19.47 -4.29
CA ILE A 52 15.39 18.32 -4.95
C ILE A 52 15.76 18.21 -6.43
N GLU A 53 15.92 19.33 -7.13
CA GLU A 53 16.18 19.33 -8.59
C GLU A 53 17.48 18.59 -8.94
N ASN A 54 18.43 18.55 -8.00
CA ASN A 54 19.71 17.89 -8.14
C ASN A 54 19.74 16.45 -7.57
N TYR A 55 18.65 15.97 -6.96
CA TYR A 55 18.56 14.58 -6.54
C TYR A 55 17.90 13.73 -7.64
N PRO A 56 18.65 12.83 -8.31
CA PRO A 56 18.13 12.04 -9.42
C PRO A 56 16.95 11.13 -9.06
N ASN A 57 16.79 10.81 -7.77
CA ASN A 57 15.69 10.01 -7.24
C ASN A 57 14.39 10.78 -7.03
N TYR A 58 14.43 12.12 -7.06
CA TYR A 58 13.31 13.00 -6.79
C TYR A 58 13.06 13.93 -7.98
N LYS A 59 12.98 13.37 -9.20
CA LYS A 59 12.69 14.15 -10.39
C LYS A 59 11.29 14.76 -10.28
N LEU A 60 11.24 15.99 -9.78
CA LEU A 60 10.06 16.85 -9.72
C LEU A 60 9.42 17.07 -11.10
N ASN A 61 10.06 16.68 -12.20
CA ASN A 61 9.51 16.80 -13.54
C ASN A 61 8.24 15.95 -13.72
N ASP A 62 8.00 14.96 -12.85
CA ASP A 62 6.75 14.19 -12.71
C ASP A 62 5.95 14.70 -11.48
N LYS A 63 5.65 16.00 -11.49
CA LYS A 63 5.36 16.90 -10.33
C LYS A 63 4.42 16.42 -9.22
N MET A 64 3.56 15.43 -9.46
CA MET A 64 2.57 14.93 -8.50
C MET A 64 2.89 13.54 -7.95
N ASN A 65 3.83 12.79 -8.55
CA ASN A 65 4.17 11.44 -8.11
C ASN A 65 5.70 11.26 -7.90
N PRO A 66 6.31 11.96 -6.94
CA PRO A 66 7.75 11.90 -6.71
C PRO A 66 8.23 10.61 -6.01
N PHE A 67 7.31 9.74 -5.58
CA PHE A 67 7.65 8.54 -4.82
C PHE A 67 7.50 7.29 -5.68
N GLY A 68 8.54 6.46 -5.72
CA GLY A 68 8.38 5.08 -6.18
C GLY A 68 7.51 4.32 -5.19
N VAL A 69 6.35 3.86 -5.63
CA VAL A 69 5.44 3.04 -4.81
C VAL A 69 5.75 1.56 -5.05
N SER A 70 5.89 0.81 -3.96
CA SER A 70 5.99 -0.63 -3.98
C SER A 70 5.10 -1.21 -2.89
N VAL A 71 4.24 -2.16 -3.24
CA VAL A 71 3.40 -2.88 -2.29
C VAL A 71 4.13 -4.16 -1.88
N VAL A 72 4.26 -4.37 -0.58
CA VAL A 72 4.82 -5.60 -0.02
C VAL A 72 3.67 -6.40 0.59
N GLU A 73 3.44 -7.58 0.05
CA GLU A 73 2.42 -8.51 0.52
C GLU A 73 2.95 -9.44 1.62
N ASN A 74 2.04 -10.13 2.31
CA ASN A 74 2.36 -11.15 3.34
C ASN A 74 3.27 -10.64 4.46
N VAL A 75 3.13 -9.35 4.69
CA VAL A 75 3.75 -8.63 5.76
C VAL A 75 3.11 -9.08 7.09
N PRO A 76 3.88 -9.60 8.07
CA PRO A 76 3.37 -10.02 9.39
C PRO A 76 2.69 -8.86 10.10
N GLN A 77 1.36 -8.87 10.22
CA GLN A 77 0.63 -7.86 10.97
C GLN A 77 0.30 -8.37 12.37
N GLN A 78 0.29 -7.44 13.32
CA GLN A 78 -0.16 -7.75 14.66
C GLN A 78 -1.65 -8.06 14.67
N SER A 79 -2.06 -8.97 15.56
CA SER A 79 -3.48 -9.14 15.87
C SER A 79 -4.08 -7.84 16.43
N SER A 80 -5.39 -7.65 16.20
CA SER A 80 -6.11 -6.45 16.65
C SER A 80 -6.13 -6.27 18.17
N SER A 81 -5.85 -7.33 18.93
CA SER A 81 -5.77 -7.31 20.39
C SER A 81 -4.36 -7.03 20.94
N GLY A 82 -3.32 -7.04 20.11
CA GLY A 82 -1.96 -6.80 20.56
C GLY A 82 -1.69 -5.32 20.88
N LEU A 83 -0.57 -5.05 21.57
CA LEU A 83 -0.11 -3.69 21.92
C LEU A 83 1.31 -3.40 21.42
N ASP A 84 1.84 -4.26 20.56
CA ASP A 84 3.23 -4.26 20.11
C ASP A 84 3.43 -3.52 18.77
N CYS A 85 2.51 -2.65 18.36
CA CYS A 85 2.50 -2.11 16.98
C CYS A 85 3.79 -1.33 16.68
N GLY A 86 4.40 -0.71 17.70
CA GLY A 86 5.72 -0.10 17.62
C GLY A 86 6.85 -1.10 17.34
N LEU A 87 6.82 -2.29 17.95
CA LEU A 87 7.80 -3.36 17.71
C LEU A 87 7.71 -3.85 16.27
N TYR A 88 6.48 -4.03 15.75
CA TYR A 88 6.26 -4.32 14.34
C TYR A 88 6.90 -3.22 13.47
N MET A 89 6.55 -1.95 13.66
CA MET A 89 7.10 -0.79 12.92
C MET A 89 8.64 -0.71 12.94
N ILE A 90 9.26 -0.89 14.11
CA ILE A 90 10.72 -0.88 14.26
C ILE A 90 11.35 -1.98 13.40
N THR A 91 10.71 -3.13 13.35
CA THR A 91 11.22 -4.29 12.61
C THR A 91 11.09 -4.07 11.10
N TYR A 92 9.99 -3.48 10.60
CA TYR A 92 9.91 -3.01 9.20
C TYR A 92 11.05 -2.08 8.83
N VAL A 93 11.27 -1.05 9.65
CA VAL A 93 12.31 -0.05 9.37
C VAL A 93 13.68 -0.72 9.34
N LYS A 94 13.94 -1.66 10.25
CA LYS A 94 15.17 -2.46 10.25
C LYS A 94 15.32 -3.22 8.92
N PHE A 95 14.31 -3.96 8.47
CA PHE A 95 14.37 -4.70 7.20
C PHE A 95 14.63 -3.78 6.00
N LEU A 96 13.88 -2.68 5.90
CA LEU A 96 14.04 -1.71 4.82
C LEU A 96 15.42 -1.03 4.82
N THR A 97 16.02 -0.83 6.00
CA THR A 97 17.32 -0.17 6.12
C THR A 97 18.48 -1.10 5.79
N PHE A 98 18.43 -2.36 6.24
CA PHE A 98 19.52 -3.32 6.06
C PHE A 98 19.36 -4.22 4.82
N GLY A 99 18.22 -4.14 4.11
CA GLY A 99 17.93 -4.98 2.96
C GLY A 99 17.76 -6.47 3.32
N GLU A 100 17.58 -6.77 4.60
CA GLU A 100 17.22 -8.10 5.07
C GLU A 100 15.78 -8.40 4.62
N GLY A 101 15.58 -9.54 3.95
CA GLY A 101 14.26 -9.94 3.46
C GLY A 101 13.23 -10.06 4.59
N PHE A 102 11.95 -9.85 4.25
CA PHE A 102 10.87 -9.90 5.22
C PHE A 102 10.76 -11.31 5.85
N PRO A 103 10.76 -11.46 7.19
CA PRO A 103 10.47 -12.75 7.82
C PRO A 103 8.98 -12.99 7.67
N SER A 104 8.57 -13.64 6.59
CA SER A 104 7.16 -13.88 6.29
C SER A 104 6.47 -14.84 7.28
N VAL A 105 7.22 -15.48 8.20
CA VAL A 105 6.69 -16.54 9.07
C VAL A 105 7.12 -16.45 10.54
N ASP A 106 8.29 -15.88 10.88
CA ASP A 106 8.89 -15.99 12.23
C ASP A 106 8.95 -14.67 13.03
N PHE A 107 8.00 -13.75 12.81
CA PHE A 107 7.96 -12.52 13.61
C PHE A 107 7.43 -12.80 15.02
N ASP A 108 8.34 -12.94 15.98
CA ASP A 108 8.03 -13.05 17.40
C ASP A 108 8.36 -11.73 18.13
N PRO A 109 7.35 -10.91 18.52
CA PRO A 109 7.59 -9.66 19.24
C PRO A 109 8.22 -9.87 20.61
N ASP A 110 8.06 -11.05 21.24
CA ASP A 110 8.64 -11.33 22.56
C ASP A 110 10.16 -11.45 22.48
N LEU A 111 10.72 -11.96 21.38
CA LEU A 111 12.17 -11.98 21.15
C LEU A 111 12.79 -10.58 21.07
N ILE A 112 12.00 -9.59 20.66
CA ILE A 112 12.45 -8.20 20.54
C ILE A 112 12.30 -7.48 21.88
N ARG A 113 11.28 -7.80 22.66
CA ARG A 113 11.04 -7.23 23.99
C ARG A 113 12.18 -7.53 24.99
N ILE A 114 12.91 -8.62 24.78
CA ILE A 114 13.99 -9.10 25.68
C ILE A 114 15.35 -8.43 25.37
N ARG A 115 15.47 -7.70 24.26
CA ARG A 115 16.74 -7.18 23.73
C ARG A 115 16.99 -5.73 24.10
#